data_AF-A0A6N8T9H6-F1
#
_entry.id   AF-A0A6N8T9H6-F1
#
_cell.length_a   1.000
_cell.length_b   1.000
_cell.length_c   1.000
_cell.angle_alpha   90.00
_cell.angle_beta   90.00
_cell.angle_gamma   90.00
#
_symmetry.space_group_name_H-M   'P 1'
#
loop_
_entity.id
_entity.type
_entity.pdbx_description
1 polymer ?
#
loop_
_entity_poly.entity_id
_entity_poly.type
_entity_poly.pdbx_seq_one_letter_code
_entity_poly.pdbx_strand_id
1 'polypeptide(L)'
;MIEYALLFALGFLAATLTGLLVAPAIQKRIVKFTEDRMRATMPLSPQEVRAQKDMARAAFAAENARLAQSVRRERDKRTLQVVKNEKLLAEAAGIATENSELHAQIADMNIEAGDMRSALRREEMKSEQLRAALLAADRDMRAKLAGVSHLYADLDSMRIDLATRETTMENLKSRIGNLKDERDKLRQDLKTAGEKATTLEVRLSREEGRVRQLETRLTREVAGSADKDNAIERRIAEIDRLREKVKTLTAENKEAVKAVRATGLARTISTSRLSSRRPEKAQPASPIDIAALEEEARNQGTALTERLLAAKADTNDAALREEMADLAGKMIVLTAAREGAGSPVHELIATIDPALEGDERSLARRVREKIGRDEG
;
A
#
# COMPACT_ATOMS: atom_id res chain seq x y z
N MET A 1 -74.04 80.72 -187.14
CA MET A 1 -73.83 79.55 -186.25
C MET A 1 -72.50 79.61 -185.50
N ILE A 2 -71.33 79.54 -186.17
CA ILE A 2 -70.02 79.50 -185.50
C ILE A 2 -69.78 80.72 -184.57
N GLU A 3 -70.20 81.92 -185.00
CA GLU A 3 -70.07 83.16 -184.21
C GLU A 3 -70.71 83.09 -182.81
N TYR A 4 -71.95 82.58 -182.70
CA TYR A 4 -72.61 82.38 -181.41
C TYR A 4 -71.87 81.33 -180.55
N ALA A 5 -71.27 80.30 -181.16
CA ALA A 5 -70.45 79.34 -180.44
C ALA A 5 -69.12 79.95 -179.95
N LEU A 6 -68.51 80.87 -180.70
CA LEU A 6 -67.32 81.62 -180.28
C LEU A 6 -67.62 82.60 -179.16
N LEU A 7 -68.73 83.35 -179.23
CA LEU A 7 -69.16 84.25 -178.14
C LEU A 7 -69.52 83.46 -176.87
N PHE A 8 -70.17 82.31 -177.00
CA PHE A 8 -70.43 81.40 -175.89
C PHE A 8 -69.13 80.84 -175.28
N ALA A 9 -68.20 80.38 -176.13
CA ALA A 9 -66.89 79.89 -175.67
C ALA A 9 -66.05 80.98 -175.00
N LEU A 10 -66.05 82.21 -175.51
CA LEU A 10 -65.37 83.35 -174.91
C LEU A 10 -66.00 83.76 -173.57
N GLY A 11 -67.34 83.78 -173.49
CA GLY A 11 -68.07 84.03 -172.25
C GLY A 11 -67.80 82.95 -171.20
N PHE A 12 -67.77 81.68 -171.61
CA PHE A 12 -67.39 80.56 -170.75
C PHE A 12 -65.92 80.65 -170.30
N LEU A 13 -64.99 81.02 -171.17
CA LEU A 13 -63.58 81.23 -170.83
C LEU A 13 -63.41 82.38 -169.83
N ALA A 14 -64.10 83.50 -170.03
CA ALA A 14 -64.09 84.63 -169.11
C ALA A 14 -64.68 84.26 -167.73
N ALA A 15 -65.78 83.51 -167.71
CA ALA A 15 -66.40 83.04 -166.49
C ALA A 15 -65.54 82.03 -165.72
N THR A 16 -64.92 81.06 -166.42
CA THR A 16 -64.02 80.08 -165.78
C THR A 16 -62.72 80.71 -165.31
N LEU A 17 -62.14 81.66 -166.05
CA LEU A 17 -60.93 82.38 -165.65
C LEU A 17 -61.18 83.32 -164.46
N THR A 18 -62.34 83.99 -164.43
CA THR A 18 -62.78 84.77 -163.25
C THR A 18 -63.03 83.85 -162.05
N GLY A 19 -63.68 82.71 -162.28
CA GLY A 19 -63.89 81.68 -161.26
C GLY A 19 -62.58 81.15 -160.67
N LEU A 20 -61.58 80.87 -161.51
CA LEU A 20 -60.25 80.40 -161.11
C LEU A 20 -59.48 81.45 -160.30
N LEU A 21 -59.66 82.74 -160.59
CA LEU A 21 -59.05 83.85 -159.84
C LEU A 21 -59.68 84.02 -158.44
N VAL A 22 -61.00 83.82 -158.32
CA VAL A 22 -61.74 83.95 -157.05
C VAL A 22 -61.70 82.67 -156.19
N ALA A 23 -61.62 81.49 -156.80
CA ALA A 23 -61.56 80.19 -156.13
C ALA A 23 -60.52 80.09 -154.99
N PRO A 24 -59.23 80.47 -155.15
CA PRO A 24 -58.26 80.39 -154.07
C PRO A 24 -58.55 81.37 -152.92
N ALA A 25 -59.24 82.49 -153.17
CA ALA A 25 -59.68 83.40 -152.11
C ALA A 25 -60.84 82.78 -151.31
N ILE A 26 -61.80 82.16 -151.98
CA ILE A 26 -62.89 81.40 -151.34
C ILE A 26 -62.32 80.21 -150.54
N GLN A 27 -61.43 79.41 -151.13
CA GLN A 27 -60.85 78.24 -150.46
C GLN A 27 -60.04 78.62 -149.22
N LYS A 28 -59.23 79.69 -149.26
CA LYS A 28 -58.55 80.23 -148.06
C LYS A 28 -59.54 80.63 -146.96
N ARG A 29 -60.68 81.23 -147.35
CA ARG A 29 -61.74 81.63 -146.41
C ARG A 29 -62.49 80.44 -145.81
N ILE A 30 -62.76 79.40 -146.61
CA ILE A 30 -63.34 78.13 -146.15
C ILE A 30 -62.39 77.44 -145.18
N VAL A 31 -61.11 77.25 -145.56
CA VAL A 31 -60.09 76.61 -144.70
C VAL A 31 -60.00 77.34 -143.36
N LYS A 32 -59.92 78.67 -143.35
CA LYS A 32 -59.92 79.45 -142.12
C LYS A 32 -61.20 79.21 -141.29
N PHE A 33 -62.39 79.29 -141.87
CA PHE A 33 -63.63 79.04 -141.12
C PHE A 33 -63.76 77.59 -140.63
N THR A 34 -63.24 76.60 -141.35
CA THR A 34 -63.19 75.21 -140.86
C THR A 34 -62.18 75.04 -139.74
N GLU A 35 -61.03 75.72 -139.80
CA GLU A 35 -60.02 75.69 -138.73
C GLU A 35 -60.51 76.43 -137.47
N ASP A 36 -61.07 77.63 -137.61
CA ASP A 36 -61.66 78.40 -136.51
C ASP A 36 -62.82 77.63 -135.87
N ARG A 37 -63.68 76.98 -136.68
CA ARG A 37 -64.77 76.10 -136.17
C ARG A 37 -64.22 74.86 -135.47
N MET A 38 -63.24 74.17 -136.05
CA MET A 38 -62.58 73.00 -135.42
C MET A 38 -61.96 73.38 -134.07
N ARG A 39 -61.24 74.50 -134.01
CA ARG A 39 -60.66 75.06 -132.78
C ARG A 39 -61.72 75.46 -131.74
N ALA A 40 -62.89 75.93 -132.17
CA ALA A 40 -64.01 76.26 -131.29
C ALA A 40 -64.82 75.03 -130.82
N THR A 41 -64.77 73.91 -131.54
CA THR A 41 -65.45 72.65 -131.15
C THR A 41 -64.53 71.62 -130.49
N MET A 42 -63.20 71.76 -130.61
CA MET A 42 -62.26 70.92 -129.87
C MET A 42 -62.23 71.35 -128.39
N PRO A 43 -62.42 70.42 -127.44
CA PRO A 43 -62.49 70.76 -126.02
C PRO A 43 -61.14 71.07 -125.36
N LEU A 44 -60.02 70.90 -126.07
CA LEU A 44 -58.68 71.25 -125.60
C LEU A 44 -57.82 71.84 -126.74
N SER A 45 -57.00 72.83 -126.40
CA SER A 45 -56.01 73.41 -127.33
C SER A 45 -54.72 72.57 -127.41
N PRO A 46 -53.90 72.74 -128.48
CA PRO A 46 -52.59 72.10 -128.59
C PRO A 46 -51.59 72.48 -127.47
N GLN A 47 -51.81 73.60 -126.78
CA GLN A 47 -51.04 73.98 -125.60
C GLN A 47 -51.42 73.11 -124.41
N GLU A 48 -52.72 72.92 -124.15
CA GLU A 48 -53.21 72.10 -123.04
C GLU A 48 -52.84 70.62 -123.20
N VAL A 49 -52.88 70.07 -124.42
CA VAL A 49 -52.46 68.67 -124.66
C VAL A 49 -50.97 68.46 -124.32
N ARG A 50 -50.12 69.47 -124.56
CA ARG A 50 -48.71 69.46 -124.13
C ARG A 50 -48.62 69.62 -122.60
N ALA A 51 -49.34 70.58 -122.02
CA ALA A 51 -49.38 70.80 -120.58
C ALA A 51 -49.85 69.55 -119.80
N GLN A 52 -50.87 68.84 -120.27
CA GLN A 52 -51.33 67.58 -119.68
C GLN A 52 -50.30 66.46 -119.82
N LYS A 53 -49.64 66.34 -120.98
CA LYS A 53 -48.57 65.34 -121.19
C LYS A 53 -47.38 65.59 -120.27
N ASP A 54 -46.98 66.84 -120.10
CA ASP A 54 -45.84 67.20 -119.26
C ASP A 54 -46.22 67.27 -117.76
N MET A 55 -47.49 67.55 -117.42
CA MET A 55 -48.06 67.34 -116.08
C MET A 55 -48.07 65.85 -115.71
N ALA A 56 -48.49 64.95 -116.61
CA ALA A 56 -48.46 63.51 -116.37
C ALA A 56 -47.03 63.00 -116.20
N ARG A 57 -46.08 63.47 -117.02
CA ARG A 57 -44.64 63.21 -116.84
C ARG A 57 -44.13 63.72 -115.50
N ALA A 58 -44.52 64.93 -115.08
CA ALA A 58 -44.14 65.50 -113.79
C ALA A 58 -44.75 64.73 -112.61
N ALA A 59 -46.00 64.26 -112.73
CA ALA A 59 -46.65 63.40 -111.73
C ALA A 59 -45.91 62.06 -111.59
N PHE A 60 -45.70 61.32 -112.69
CA PHE A 60 -44.93 60.07 -112.65
C PHE A 60 -43.47 60.28 -112.19
N ALA A 61 -42.84 61.40 -112.53
CA ALA A 61 -41.50 61.72 -112.04
C ALA A 61 -41.50 62.02 -110.53
N ALA A 62 -42.50 62.76 -110.02
CA ALA A 62 -42.64 63.06 -108.60
C ALA A 62 -43.00 61.82 -107.78
N GLU A 63 -43.84 60.92 -108.29
CA GLU A 63 -44.17 59.64 -107.65
C GLU A 63 -42.97 58.69 -107.65
N ASN A 64 -42.26 58.54 -108.78
CA ASN A 64 -41.02 57.77 -108.82
C ASN A 64 -39.94 58.36 -107.90
N ALA A 65 -39.83 59.69 -107.78
CA ALA A 65 -38.90 60.33 -106.84
C ALA A 65 -39.30 60.08 -105.37
N ARG A 66 -40.59 60.18 -105.03
CA ARG A 66 -41.12 59.85 -103.69
C ARG A 66 -40.88 58.38 -103.34
N LEU A 67 -41.12 57.47 -104.29
CA LEU A 67 -40.94 56.02 -104.10
C LEU A 67 -39.47 55.63 -104.03
N ALA A 68 -38.60 56.25 -104.85
CA ALA A 68 -37.15 56.10 -104.70
C ALA A 68 -36.65 56.64 -103.36
N GLN A 69 -37.23 57.74 -102.84
CA GLN A 69 -36.87 58.28 -101.52
C GLN A 69 -37.37 57.39 -100.38
N SER A 70 -38.58 56.82 -100.45
CA SER A 70 -39.05 55.87 -99.43
C SER A 70 -38.24 54.58 -99.44
N VAL A 71 -37.94 54.02 -100.61
CA VAL A 71 -37.05 52.85 -100.75
C VAL A 71 -35.65 53.12 -100.20
N ARG A 72 -35.09 54.32 -100.38
CA ARG A 72 -33.84 54.73 -99.71
C ARG A 72 -34.01 54.74 -98.18
N ARG A 73 -35.00 55.49 -97.66
CA ARG A 73 -35.26 55.58 -96.20
C ARG A 73 -35.48 54.21 -95.53
N GLU A 74 -36.18 53.28 -96.16
CA GLU A 74 -36.35 51.92 -95.62
C GLU A 74 -35.09 51.06 -95.74
N ARG A 75 -34.24 51.28 -96.77
CA ARG A 75 -32.90 50.66 -96.81
C ARG A 75 -32.00 51.21 -95.71
N ASP A 76 -32.00 52.52 -95.48
CA ASP A 76 -31.20 53.19 -94.45
C ASP A 76 -31.65 52.75 -93.03
N LYS A 77 -32.96 52.61 -92.80
CA LYS A 77 -33.49 51.99 -91.58
C LYS A 77 -33.05 50.52 -91.45
N ARG A 78 -33.08 49.75 -92.53
CA ARG A 78 -32.75 48.32 -92.50
C ARG A 78 -31.26 48.09 -92.26
N THR A 79 -30.36 48.90 -92.81
CA THR A 79 -28.92 48.82 -92.48
C THR A 79 -28.67 49.21 -91.03
N LEU A 80 -29.33 50.26 -90.52
CA LEU A 80 -29.28 50.63 -89.09
C LEU A 80 -29.83 49.52 -88.17
N GLN A 81 -30.85 48.78 -88.60
CA GLN A 81 -31.37 47.61 -87.88
C GLN A 81 -30.40 46.42 -87.91
N VAL A 82 -29.77 46.13 -89.07
CA VAL A 82 -28.76 45.08 -89.20
C VAL A 82 -27.56 45.37 -88.29
N VAL A 83 -26.99 46.57 -88.34
CA VAL A 83 -25.85 46.98 -87.48
C VAL A 83 -26.21 46.93 -85.98
N LYS A 84 -27.47 47.20 -85.61
CA LYS A 84 -27.93 47.00 -84.22
C LYS A 84 -28.02 45.51 -83.86
N ASN A 85 -28.48 44.66 -84.78
CA ASN A 85 -28.60 43.22 -84.55
C ASN A 85 -27.21 42.56 -84.46
N GLU A 86 -26.27 42.94 -85.32
CA GLU A 86 -24.86 42.53 -85.26
C GLU A 86 -24.21 42.87 -83.92
N LYS A 87 -24.48 44.06 -83.36
CA LYS A 87 -24.02 44.44 -82.02
C LYS A 87 -24.65 43.60 -80.91
N LEU A 88 -25.97 43.42 -80.93
CA LEU A 88 -26.67 42.57 -79.95
C LEU A 88 -26.22 41.11 -80.02
N LEU A 89 -25.88 40.60 -81.21
CA LEU A 89 -25.30 39.26 -81.39
C LEU A 89 -23.87 39.17 -80.86
N ALA A 90 -23.05 40.21 -81.02
CA ALA A 90 -21.71 40.27 -80.42
C ALA A 90 -21.76 40.38 -78.88
N GLU A 91 -22.67 41.18 -78.34
CA GLU A 91 -22.94 41.30 -76.90
C GLU A 91 -23.46 39.96 -76.33
N ALA A 92 -24.40 39.29 -77.01
CA ALA A 92 -24.89 37.98 -76.62
C ALA A 92 -23.81 36.87 -76.71
N ALA A 93 -22.89 36.95 -77.69
CA ALA A 93 -21.75 36.04 -77.78
C ALA A 93 -20.76 36.25 -76.62
N GLY A 94 -20.47 37.50 -76.24
CA GLY A 94 -19.64 37.83 -75.07
C GLY A 94 -20.23 37.30 -73.77
N ILE A 95 -21.52 37.56 -73.54
CA ILE A 95 -22.26 37.03 -72.37
C ILE A 95 -22.28 35.49 -72.36
N ALA A 96 -22.37 34.84 -73.53
CA ALA A 96 -22.28 33.39 -73.63
C ALA A 96 -20.89 32.84 -73.28
N THR A 97 -19.80 33.51 -73.71
CA THR A 97 -18.44 33.14 -73.29
C THR A 97 -18.23 33.35 -71.80
N GLU A 98 -18.64 34.50 -71.24
CA GLU A 98 -18.57 34.79 -69.80
C GLU A 98 -19.33 33.74 -68.97
N ASN A 99 -20.54 33.33 -69.39
CA ASN A 99 -21.27 32.25 -68.72
C ASN A 99 -20.53 30.91 -68.81
N SER A 100 -19.89 30.58 -69.94
CA SER A 100 -19.12 29.35 -70.09
C SER A 100 -17.86 29.33 -69.20
N GLU A 101 -17.18 30.46 -69.06
CA GLU A 101 -16.01 30.63 -68.19
C GLU A 101 -16.41 30.56 -66.70
N LEU A 102 -17.50 31.22 -66.31
CA LEU A 102 -18.04 31.13 -64.95
C LEU A 102 -18.52 29.70 -64.62
N HIS A 103 -19.12 28.98 -65.57
CA HIS A 103 -19.50 27.58 -65.38
C HIS A 103 -18.28 26.65 -65.24
N ALA A 104 -17.19 26.90 -65.98
CA ALA A 104 -15.93 26.18 -65.81
C ALA A 104 -15.32 26.46 -64.43
N GLN A 105 -15.21 27.73 -64.03
CA GLN A 105 -14.72 28.12 -62.70
C GLN A 105 -15.55 27.52 -61.56
N ILE A 106 -16.87 27.45 -61.71
CA ILE A 106 -17.76 26.77 -60.74
C ILE A 106 -17.51 25.27 -60.72
N ALA A 107 -17.22 24.62 -61.85
CA ALA A 107 -16.85 23.20 -61.86
C ALA A 107 -15.52 22.96 -61.12
N ASP A 108 -14.50 23.77 -61.40
CA ASP A 108 -13.18 23.67 -60.76
C ASP A 108 -13.28 23.89 -59.23
N MET A 109 -13.96 24.95 -58.79
CA MET A 109 -14.21 25.20 -57.35
C MET A 109 -14.98 24.07 -56.67
N ASN A 110 -15.87 23.36 -57.39
CA ASN A 110 -16.57 22.19 -56.84
C ASN A 110 -15.64 20.96 -56.72
N ILE A 111 -14.69 20.79 -57.63
CA ILE A 111 -13.65 19.76 -57.56
C ILE A 111 -12.72 20.05 -56.37
N GLU A 112 -12.19 21.28 -56.25
CA GLU A 112 -11.37 21.71 -55.11
C GLU A 112 -12.09 21.53 -53.77
N ALA A 113 -13.37 21.92 -53.68
CA ALA A 113 -14.19 21.70 -52.50
C ALA A 113 -14.41 20.20 -52.20
N GLY A 114 -14.51 19.36 -53.24
CA GLY A 114 -14.59 17.90 -53.11
C GLY A 114 -13.31 17.27 -52.57
N ASP A 115 -12.16 17.73 -53.05
CA ASP A 115 -10.84 17.28 -52.60
C ASP A 115 -10.51 17.79 -51.20
N MET A 116 -10.83 19.05 -50.87
CA MET A 116 -10.66 19.61 -49.52
C MET A 116 -11.54 18.88 -48.50
N ARG A 117 -12.80 18.56 -48.83
CA ARG A 117 -13.66 17.69 -47.99
C ARG A 117 -13.08 16.28 -47.83
N SER A 118 -12.40 15.76 -48.85
CA SER A 118 -11.77 14.44 -48.81
C SER A 118 -10.44 14.44 -48.04
N ALA A 119 -9.68 15.53 -48.08
CA ALA A 119 -8.52 15.76 -47.23
C ALA A 119 -8.92 15.90 -45.76
N LEU A 120 -9.95 16.71 -45.47
CA LEU A 120 -10.49 16.89 -44.12
C LEU A 120 -10.88 15.53 -43.51
N ARG A 121 -11.68 14.72 -44.20
CA ARG A 121 -12.04 13.35 -43.75
C ARG A 121 -10.83 12.45 -43.48
N ARG A 122 -9.75 12.57 -44.25
CA ARG A 122 -8.52 11.80 -44.02
C ARG A 122 -7.81 12.25 -42.73
N GLU A 123 -7.76 13.56 -42.45
CA GLU A 123 -7.18 14.08 -41.20
C GLU A 123 -8.09 13.85 -39.98
N GLU A 124 -9.41 13.88 -40.15
CA GLU A 124 -10.39 13.50 -39.11
C GLU A 124 -10.18 12.04 -38.69
N MET A 125 -10.16 11.10 -39.65
CA MET A 125 -9.90 9.68 -39.38
C MET A 125 -8.53 9.45 -38.73
N LYS A 126 -7.47 10.15 -39.16
CA LYS A 126 -6.16 10.12 -38.49
C LYS A 126 -6.23 10.66 -37.07
N SER A 127 -6.96 11.76 -36.83
CA SER A 127 -7.13 12.35 -35.50
C SER A 127 -7.84 11.40 -34.54
N GLU A 128 -8.88 10.70 -35.01
CA GLU A 128 -9.56 9.66 -34.26
C GLU A 128 -8.66 8.45 -33.97
N GLN A 129 -7.90 7.97 -34.97
CA GLN A 129 -6.92 6.89 -34.77
C GLN A 129 -5.83 7.27 -33.75
N LEU A 130 -5.30 8.50 -33.81
CA LEU A 130 -4.31 9.00 -32.85
C LEU A 130 -4.90 9.17 -31.45
N ARG A 131 -6.14 9.65 -31.31
CA ARG A 131 -6.86 9.70 -30.03
C ARG A 131 -7.08 8.30 -29.44
N ALA A 132 -7.48 7.34 -30.26
CA ALA A 132 -7.68 5.95 -29.84
C ALA A 132 -6.35 5.30 -29.40
N ALA A 133 -5.27 5.52 -30.14
CA ALA A 133 -3.93 5.05 -29.79
C ALA A 133 -3.40 5.68 -28.49
N LEU A 134 -3.63 6.98 -28.28
CA LEU A 134 -3.23 7.67 -27.05
C LEU A 134 -4.03 7.16 -25.84
N LEU A 135 -5.35 6.97 -25.98
CA LEU A 135 -6.20 6.38 -24.93
C LEU A 135 -5.84 4.91 -24.63
N ALA A 136 -5.29 4.16 -25.59
CA ALA A 136 -4.74 2.82 -25.35
C ALA A 136 -3.41 2.91 -24.58
N ALA A 137 -2.47 3.76 -25.02
CA ALA A 137 -1.20 3.98 -24.35
C ALA A 137 -1.35 4.47 -22.90
N ASP A 138 -2.33 5.35 -22.63
CA ASP A 138 -2.68 5.80 -21.28
C ASP A 138 -3.16 4.65 -20.38
N ARG A 139 -3.95 3.71 -20.93
CA ARG A 139 -4.41 2.52 -20.19
C ARG A 139 -3.25 1.58 -19.88
N ASP A 140 -2.40 1.30 -20.86
CA ASP A 140 -1.20 0.49 -20.69
C ASP A 140 -0.23 1.09 -19.68
N MET A 141 -0.05 2.43 -19.69
CA MET A 141 0.79 3.13 -18.73
C MET A 141 0.19 3.08 -17.32
N ARG A 142 -1.13 3.26 -17.17
CA ARG A 142 -1.82 3.08 -15.87
C ARG A 142 -1.71 1.65 -15.35
N ALA A 143 -1.84 0.64 -16.22
CA ALA A 143 -1.66 -0.77 -15.85
C ALA A 143 -0.21 -1.05 -15.38
N LYS A 144 0.79 -0.51 -16.08
CA LYS A 144 2.20 -0.59 -15.67
C LYS A 144 2.46 0.11 -14.33
N LEU A 145 1.91 1.30 -14.12
CA LEU A 145 2.02 2.03 -12.84
C LEU A 145 1.35 1.27 -11.68
N ALA A 146 0.19 0.65 -11.91
CA ALA A 146 -0.46 -0.20 -10.92
C ALA A 146 0.39 -1.45 -10.59
N GLY A 147 0.98 -2.11 -11.60
CA GLY A 147 1.90 -3.23 -11.41
C GLY A 147 3.17 -2.83 -10.63
N VAL A 148 3.74 -1.66 -10.93
CA VAL A 148 4.88 -1.10 -10.16
C VAL A 148 4.48 -0.82 -8.70
N SER A 149 3.29 -0.28 -8.46
CA SER A 149 2.76 -0.05 -7.10
C SER A 149 2.60 -1.37 -6.31
N HIS A 150 2.12 -2.43 -6.97
CA HIS A 150 2.02 -3.76 -6.37
C HIS A 150 3.40 -4.34 -6.03
N LEU A 151 4.38 -4.22 -6.94
CA LEU A 151 5.76 -4.67 -6.70
C LEU A 151 6.45 -3.90 -5.55
N TYR A 152 6.11 -2.62 -5.34
CA TYR A 152 6.57 -1.89 -4.16
C TYR A 152 5.95 -2.43 -2.85
N ALA A 153 4.64 -2.71 -2.85
CA ALA A 153 3.98 -3.32 -1.68
C ALA A 153 4.53 -4.72 -1.37
N ASP A 154 4.79 -5.54 -2.39
CA ASP A 154 5.40 -6.87 -2.24
C ASP A 154 6.84 -6.76 -1.72
N LEU A 155 7.62 -5.78 -2.20
CA LEU A 155 8.98 -5.50 -1.72
C LEU A 155 8.99 -5.07 -0.25
N ASP A 156 8.06 -4.21 0.17
CA ASP A 156 7.96 -3.77 1.56
C ASP A 156 7.44 -4.89 2.48
N SER A 157 6.54 -5.77 1.99
CA SER A 157 6.18 -7.02 2.67
C SER A 157 7.41 -7.93 2.87
N MET A 158 8.19 -8.16 1.81
CA MET A 158 9.43 -8.95 1.89
C MET A 158 10.51 -8.32 2.79
N ARG A 159 10.56 -6.98 2.91
CA ARG A 159 11.43 -6.28 3.87
C ARG A 159 10.99 -6.52 5.32
N ILE A 160 9.69 -6.54 5.60
CA ILE A 160 9.14 -6.88 6.92
C ILE A 160 9.41 -8.36 7.26
N ASP A 161 9.23 -9.27 6.31
CA ASP A 161 9.57 -10.69 6.46
C ASP A 161 11.09 -10.90 6.69
N LEU A 162 11.95 -10.10 6.06
CA LEU A 162 13.39 -10.16 6.27
C LEU A 162 13.76 -9.64 7.66
N ALA A 163 13.24 -8.47 8.07
CA ALA A 163 13.51 -7.89 9.39
C ALA A 163 12.99 -8.78 10.54
N THR A 164 11.80 -9.38 10.39
CA THR A 164 11.28 -10.35 11.37
C THR A 164 12.14 -11.62 11.41
N ARG A 165 12.64 -12.12 10.27
CA ARG A 165 13.64 -13.21 10.25
C ARG A 165 14.94 -12.82 10.95
N GLU A 166 15.45 -11.60 10.77
CA GLU A 166 16.65 -11.12 11.48
C GLU A 166 16.44 -11.08 13.00
N THR A 167 15.30 -10.58 13.49
CA THR A 167 15.00 -10.62 14.93
C THR A 167 14.87 -12.05 15.49
N THR A 168 14.30 -12.99 14.73
CA THR A 168 14.24 -14.40 15.15
C THR A 168 15.63 -15.07 15.11
N MET A 169 16.48 -14.73 14.13
CA MET A 169 17.88 -15.21 14.10
C MET A 169 18.69 -14.68 15.30
N GLU A 170 18.53 -13.40 15.68
CA GLU A 170 19.24 -12.85 16.84
C GLU A 170 18.71 -13.42 18.17
N ASN A 171 17.41 -13.71 18.28
CA ASN A 171 16.81 -14.42 19.42
C ASN A 171 17.33 -15.88 19.52
N LEU A 172 17.40 -16.61 18.40
CA LEU A 172 18.01 -17.93 18.37
C LEU A 172 19.51 -17.88 18.71
N LYS A 173 20.23 -16.85 18.25
CA LYS A 173 21.66 -16.63 18.54
C LYS A 173 21.91 -16.32 20.02
N SER A 174 21.10 -15.48 20.66
CA SER A 174 21.20 -15.24 22.11
C SER A 174 20.83 -16.48 22.93
N ARG A 175 19.79 -17.22 22.54
CA ARG A 175 19.44 -18.51 23.18
C ARG A 175 20.53 -19.56 23.01
N ILE A 176 21.21 -19.62 21.86
CA ILE A 176 22.40 -20.46 21.64
C ILE A 176 23.59 -19.98 22.49
N GLY A 177 23.71 -18.69 22.77
CA GLY A 177 24.65 -18.14 23.75
C GLY A 177 24.37 -18.68 25.15
N ASN A 178 23.17 -18.45 25.68
CA ASN A 178 22.75 -18.91 27.00
C ASN A 178 22.95 -20.43 27.17
N LEU A 179 22.54 -21.23 26.18
CA LEU A 179 22.72 -22.69 26.20
C LEU A 179 24.19 -23.12 26.15
N LYS A 180 25.10 -22.35 25.53
CA LYS A 180 26.54 -22.61 25.59
C LYS A 180 27.10 -22.31 26.98
N ASP A 181 26.70 -21.18 27.56
CA ASP A 181 27.14 -20.75 28.90
C ASP A 181 26.64 -21.71 29.99
N GLU A 182 25.39 -22.15 29.92
CA GLU A 182 24.84 -23.22 30.76
C GLU A 182 25.63 -24.52 30.59
N ARG A 183 25.89 -24.94 29.35
CA ARG A 183 26.64 -26.14 29.01
C ARG A 183 28.09 -26.09 29.51
N ASP A 184 28.75 -24.94 29.48
CA ASP A 184 30.13 -24.80 29.97
C ASP A 184 30.20 -24.59 31.50
N LYS A 185 29.19 -23.97 32.14
CA LYS A 185 28.99 -24.02 33.60
C LYS A 185 28.84 -25.46 34.07
N LEU A 186 27.91 -26.23 33.48
CA LEU A 186 27.69 -27.64 33.80
C LEU A 186 28.95 -28.50 33.60
N ARG A 187 29.81 -28.20 32.63
CA ARG A 187 31.12 -28.84 32.46
C ARG A 187 32.11 -28.46 33.57
N GLN A 188 32.14 -27.19 33.99
CA GLN A 188 32.96 -26.74 35.11
C GLN A 188 32.49 -27.38 36.42
N ASP A 189 31.18 -27.43 36.66
CA ASP A 189 30.58 -28.10 37.82
C ASP A 189 30.91 -29.59 37.82
N LEU A 190 30.74 -30.29 36.69
CA LEU A 190 31.14 -31.69 36.51
C LEU A 190 32.64 -31.90 36.79
N LYS A 191 33.51 -30.99 36.33
CA LYS A 191 34.96 -31.05 36.59
C LYS A 191 35.27 -30.88 38.07
N THR A 192 34.70 -29.87 38.75
CA THR A 192 34.93 -29.70 40.20
C THR A 192 34.28 -30.82 41.02
N ALA A 193 33.19 -31.41 40.55
CA ALA A 193 32.58 -32.60 41.15
C ALA A 193 33.50 -33.82 41.03
N GLY A 194 34.16 -34.03 39.88
CA GLY A 194 35.18 -35.06 39.70
C GLY A 194 36.45 -34.85 40.55
N GLU A 195 36.90 -33.60 40.70
CA GLU A 195 37.99 -33.23 41.60
C GLU A 195 37.61 -33.46 43.08
N LYS A 196 36.36 -33.16 43.46
CA LYS A 196 35.81 -33.48 44.80
C LYS A 196 35.69 -34.99 44.99
N ALA A 197 35.22 -35.74 44.00
CA ALA A 197 35.09 -37.20 44.06
C ALA A 197 36.46 -37.87 44.25
N THR A 198 37.44 -37.56 43.40
CA THR A 198 38.81 -38.11 43.51
C THR A 198 39.51 -37.71 44.80
N THR A 199 39.30 -36.50 45.33
CA THR A 199 39.83 -36.13 46.65
C THR A 199 39.10 -36.80 47.81
N LEU A 200 37.82 -37.16 47.67
CA LEU A 200 37.09 -37.99 48.64
C LEU A 200 37.50 -39.46 48.56
N GLU A 201 37.74 -40.02 47.37
CA GLU A 201 38.29 -41.37 47.16
C GLU A 201 39.68 -41.50 47.81
N VAL A 202 40.56 -40.52 47.61
CA VAL A 202 41.89 -40.48 48.26
C VAL A 202 41.78 -40.34 49.78
N ARG A 203 40.76 -39.63 50.30
CA ARG A 203 40.48 -39.59 51.76
C ARG A 203 39.97 -40.94 52.25
N LEU A 204 38.99 -41.53 51.58
CA LEU A 204 38.43 -42.85 51.92
C LEU A 204 39.52 -43.92 51.93
N SER A 205 40.36 -43.98 50.89
CA SER A 205 41.50 -44.90 50.81
C SER A 205 42.51 -44.71 51.96
N ARG A 206 42.72 -43.47 52.44
CA ARG A 206 43.55 -43.18 53.62
C ARG A 206 42.88 -43.63 54.93
N GLU A 207 41.57 -43.42 55.07
CA GLU A 207 40.84 -43.90 56.25
C GLU A 207 40.74 -45.43 56.26
N GLU A 208 40.46 -46.09 55.13
CA GLU A 208 40.58 -47.54 54.96
C GLU A 208 41.98 -48.04 55.30
N GLY A 209 43.02 -47.34 54.86
CA GLY A 209 44.41 -47.65 55.21
C GLY A 209 44.67 -47.56 56.72
N ARG A 210 44.08 -46.56 57.40
CA ARG A 210 44.13 -46.45 58.88
C ARG A 210 43.30 -47.53 59.56
N VAL A 211 42.11 -47.86 59.06
CA VAL A 211 41.28 -48.96 59.57
C VAL A 211 42.05 -50.27 59.48
N ARG A 212 42.65 -50.60 58.33
CA ARG A 212 43.52 -51.79 58.18
C ARG A 212 44.75 -51.75 59.11
N GLN A 213 45.31 -50.57 59.40
CA GLN A 213 46.37 -50.41 60.42
C GLN A 213 45.87 -50.59 61.86
N LEU A 214 44.62 -50.20 62.16
CA LEU A 214 43.99 -50.42 63.46
C LEU A 214 43.55 -51.88 63.63
N GLU A 215 43.05 -52.53 62.58
CA GLU A 215 42.74 -53.96 62.53
C GLU A 215 44.01 -54.80 62.71
N THR A 216 45.12 -54.46 62.04
CA THR A 216 46.41 -55.17 62.22
C THR A 216 47.07 -54.90 63.58
N ARG A 217 46.81 -53.74 64.21
CA ARG A 217 47.16 -53.51 65.62
C ARG A 217 46.27 -54.31 66.56
N LEU A 218 44.95 -54.27 66.37
CA LEU A 218 43.97 -54.97 67.20
C LEU A 218 44.17 -56.49 67.14
N THR A 219 44.35 -57.07 65.96
CA THR A 219 44.68 -58.50 65.82
C THR A 219 46.03 -58.85 66.46
N ARG A 220 47.02 -57.95 66.43
CA ARG A 220 48.30 -58.13 67.13
C ARG A 220 48.16 -57.99 68.66
N GLU A 221 47.28 -57.12 69.15
CA GLU A 221 46.95 -56.97 70.57
C GLU A 221 46.09 -58.13 71.09
N VAL A 222 45.18 -58.65 70.27
CA VAL A 222 44.40 -59.87 70.54
C VAL A 222 45.30 -61.10 70.56
N ALA A 223 46.24 -61.24 69.59
CA ALA A 223 47.25 -62.28 69.64
C ALA A 223 48.17 -62.13 70.88
N GLY A 224 48.60 -60.90 71.18
CA GLY A 224 49.38 -60.59 72.37
C GLY A 224 48.61 -60.67 73.69
N SER A 225 47.27 -60.69 73.66
CA SER A 225 46.43 -61.08 74.79
C SER A 225 46.40 -62.59 74.87
N ALA A 226 46.05 -63.29 73.78
CA ALA A 226 46.06 -64.75 73.72
C ALA A 226 47.40 -65.35 74.18
N ASP A 227 48.55 -64.74 73.87
CA ASP A 227 49.85 -65.16 74.39
C ASP A 227 50.01 -64.95 75.91
N LYS A 228 49.46 -63.85 76.46
CA LYS A 228 49.39 -63.62 77.92
C LYS A 228 48.41 -64.56 78.59
N ASP A 229 47.27 -64.82 77.97
CA ASP A 229 46.21 -65.69 78.47
C ASP A 229 46.71 -67.15 78.44
N ASN A 230 47.38 -67.59 77.37
CA ASN A 230 48.15 -68.84 77.33
C ASN A 230 49.25 -68.89 78.40
N ALA A 231 49.95 -67.79 78.68
CA ALA A 231 50.95 -67.74 79.75
C ALA A 231 50.30 -67.81 81.14
N ILE A 232 49.13 -67.20 81.34
CA ILE A 232 48.32 -67.28 82.55
C ILE A 232 47.78 -68.70 82.73
N GLU A 233 47.27 -69.36 81.69
CA GLU A 233 46.87 -70.77 81.72
C GLU A 233 48.04 -71.68 82.08
N ARG A 234 49.23 -71.46 81.51
CA ARG A 234 50.45 -72.19 81.90
C ARG A 234 50.81 -71.95 83.37
N ARG A 235 50.69 -70.72 83.88
CA ARG A 235 50.87 -70.41 85.31
C ARG A 235 49.78 -71.00 86.19
N ILE A 236 48.54 -71.10 85.74
CA ILE A 236 47.43 -71.76 86.44
C ILE A 236 47.70 -73.27 86.50
N ALA A 237 48.11 -73.89 85.39
CA ALA A 237 48.49 -75.30 85.36
C ALA A 237 49.74 -75.60 86.22
N GLU A 238 50.70 -74.68 86.32
CA GLU A 238 51.79 -74.76 87.30
C GLU A 238 51.28 -74.61 88.74
N ILE A 239 50.40 -73.65 89.02
CA ILE A 239 49.78 -73.43 90.33
C ILE A 239 48.96 -74.65 90.76
N ASP A 240 48.22 -75.30 89.86
CA ASP A 240 47.42 -76.48 90.15
C ASP A 240 48.29 -77.74 90.30
N ARG A 241 49.37 -77.90 89.51
CA ARG A 241 50.41 -78.91 89.79
C ARG A 241 51.12 -78.68 91.13
N LEU A 242 51.33 -77.42 91.53
CA LEU A 242 51.87 -77.07 92.85
C LEU A 242 50.84 -77.32 93.96
N ARG A 243 49.54 -77.09 93.73
CA ARG A 243 48.45 -77.47 94.65
C ARG A 243 48.30 -78.98 94.77
N GLU A 244 48.52 -79.75 93.70
CA GLU A 244 48.58 -81.22 93.76
C GLU A 244 49.80 -81.68 94.56
N LYS A 245 51.00 -81.11 94.33
CA LYS A 245 52.17 -81.39 95.17
C LYS A 245 51.97 -80.99 96.63
N VAL A 246 51.26 -79.90 96.91
CA VAL A 246 50.87 -79.53 98.28
C VAL A 246 49.81 -80.51 98.83
N LYS A 247 48.90 -81.05 98.01
CA LYS A 247 47.98 -82.14 98.40
C LYS A 247 48.72 -83.44 98.74
N THR A 248 49.72 -83.86 97.96
CA THR A 248 50.51 -85.07 98.29
C THR A 248 51.36 -84.84 99.53
N LEU A 249 52.06 -83.71 99.63
CA LEU A 249 52.84 -83.35 100.83
C LEU A 249 51.96 -83.19 102.08
N THR A 250 50.69 -82.79 101.96
CA THR A 250 49.72 -82.75 103.09
C THR A 250 48.98 -84.07 103.33
N ALA A 251 49.08 -85.04 102.42
CA ALA A 251 48.72 -86.44 102.69
C ALA A 251 49.86 -87.15 103.45
N GLU A 252 51.11 -86.96 103.02
CA GLU A 252 52.31 -87.47 103.69
C GLU A 252 52.45 -86.88 105.11
N ASN A 253 52.25 -85.56 105.28
CA ASN A 253 52.20 -84.95 106.61
C ASN A 253 50.96 -85.39 107.45
N LYS A 254 49.92 -85.98 106.86
CA LYS A 254 48.76 -86.51 107.62
C LYS A 254 49.04 -87.86 108.29
N GLU A 255 50.06 -88.58 107.85
CA GLU A 255 50.53 -89.78 108.55
C GLU A 255 51.56 -89.41 109.62
N ALA A 256 52.40 -88.39 109.38
CA ALA A 256 53.37 -87.88 110.34
C ALA A 256 52.75 -87.10 111.52
N VAL A 257 51.65 -86.37 111.32
CA VAL A 257 51.02 -85.51 112.36
C VAL A 257 49.77 -86.18 112.96
N LYS A 258 49.95 -87.43 113.41
CA LYS A 258 48.94 -88.19 114.18
C LYS A 258 49.24 -88.26 115.68
N ALA A 259 50.22 -87.48 116.15
CA ALA A 259 50.54 -87.27 117.55
C ALA A 259 50.34 -85.79 117.96
N VAL A 260 49.79 -85.58 119.16
CA VAL A 260 49.48 -84.29 119.81
C VAL A 260 48.33 -83.48 119.17
N ARG A 261 47.39 -83.02 120.02
CA ARG A 261 46.25 -82.15 119.70
C ARG A 261 46.25 -80.97 120.69
N ALA A 262 45.88 -79.75 120.27
CA ALA A 262 45.17 -78.76 121.10
C ALA A 262 44.65 -77.55 120.28
N THR A 263 43.43 -77.08 120.61
CA THR A 263 42.86 -75.69 120.57
C THR A 263 43.49 -74.58 119.69
N GLY A 264 42.74 -73.65 119.04
CA GLY A 264 41.28 -73.47 118.95
C GLY A 264 40.83 -72.05 118.47
N LEU A 265 39.62 -71.96 117.91
CA LEU A 265 38.69 -70.79 117.78
C LEU A 265 39.20 -69.33 117.53
N ALA A 266 39.07 -68.89 116.27
CA ALA A 266 38.46 -67.63 115.76
C ALA A 266 38.40 -66.30 116.56
N ARG A 267 38.95 -65.21 115.97
CA ARG A 267 38.38 -63.83 115.83
C ARG A 267 39.25 -62.95 114.89
N THR A 268 38.77 -62.37 113.77
CA THR A 268 38.03 -61.10 113.49
C THR A 268 38.83 -59.77 113.49
N ILE A 269 38.35 -58.81 112.65
CA ILE A 269 38.29 -57.32 112.82
C ILE A 269 39.31 -56.39 112.10
N SER A 270 38.77 -55.47 111.25
CA SER A 270 39.21 -54.08 110.96
C SER A 270 40.54 -53.80 110.18
N THR A 271 40.84 -52.65 109.53
CA THR A 271 40.18 -51.34 109.13
C THR A 271 41.09 -50.61 108.08
N SER A 272 40.80 -49.51 107.36
CA SER A 272 39.60 -48.66 107.07
C SER A 272 39.86 -47.56 106.01
N ARG A 273 38.85 -47.22 105.18
CA ARG A 273 38.57 -45.88 104.56
C ARG A 273 39.63 -45.36 103.53
N LEU A 274 39.44 -44.29 102.72
CA LEU A 274 38.44 -43.20 102.59
C LEU A 274 37.91 -43.08 101.12
N SER A 275 36.61 -42.77 100.88
CA SER A 275 36.04 -41.46 100.42
C SER A 275 36.39 -41.02 98.97
N SER A 276 35.50 -40.60 98.05
CA SER A 276 34.00 -40.48 97.94
C SER A 276 33.61 -40.52 96.43
N ARG A 277 32.51 -40.03 95.79
CA ARG A 277 31.35 -39.13 96.06
C ARG A 277 30.17 -39.44 95.06
N ARG A 278 29.01 -38.78 95.19
CA ARG A 278 27.77 -38.77 94.35
C ARG A 278 27.15 -37.32 94.37
N PRO A 279 25.94 -36.96 93.82
CA PRO A 279 24.83 -37.68 93.14
C PRO A 279 24.70 -37.36 91.61
N GLU A 280 23.89 -38.03 90.76
CA GLU A 280 22.40 -38.05 90.56
C GLU A 280 21.74 -36.68 90.18
N LYS A 281 20.61 -36.57 89.43
CA LYS A 281 19.62 -37.54 88.88
C LYS A 281 18.96 -37.02 87.57
N ALA A 282 17.81 -37.57 87.12
CA ALA A 282 17.23 -37.34 85.78
C ALA A 282 15.70 -37.05 85.75
N GLN A 283 15.24 -36.40 84.65
CA GLN A 283 13.85 -36.39 84.08
C GLN A 283 12.70 -35.74 84.92
N PRO A 284 11.51 -35.41 84.36
CA PRO A 284 11.09 -35.15 82.95
C PRO A 284 10.14 -33.91 82.73
N ALA A 285 9.75 -33.67 81.45
CA ALA A 285 8.45 -33.13 80.96
C ALA A 285 8.07 -31.61 81.04
N SER A 286 7.13 -31.27 80.14
CA SER A 286 6.52 -29.98 79.72
C SER A 286 5.30 -29.56 80.60
N PRO A 287 4.62 -28.37 80.44
CA PRO A 287 4.51 -27.51 79.23
C PRO A 287 4.46 -25.96 79.40
N ILE A 288 4.50 -25.26 78.26
CA ILE A 288 3.79 -23.99 77.91
C ILE A 288 3.93 -23.79 76.38
N ASP A 289 2.95 -23.16 75.72
CA ASP A 289 2.84 -23.10 74.26
C ASP A 289 3.71 -22.02 73.60
N ILE A 290 4.80 -22.45 72.96
CA ILE A 290 5.54 -21.67 71.95
C ILE A 290 5.41 -22.33 70.55
N ALA A 291 5.20 -23.64 70.50
CA ALA A 291 5.18 -24.43 69.26
C ALA A 291 4.03 -24.05 68.30
N ALA A 292 2.82 -23.82 68.82
CA ALA A 292 1.66 -23.47 68.01
C ALA A 292 1.86 -22.14 67.25
N LEU A 293 2.50 -21.15 67.90
CA LEU A 293 2.77 -19.85 67.30
C LEU A 293 3.91 -19.91 66.27
N GLU A 294 4.92 -20.76 66.47
CA GLU A 294 5.92 -21.07 65.44
C GLU A 294 5.31 -21.78 64.22
N GLU A 295 4.40 -22.74 64.44
CA GLU A 295 3.78 -23.52 63.35
C GLU A 295 2.82 -22.65 62.51
N GLU A 296 2.02 -21.80 63.14
CA GLU A 296 1.19 -20.83 62.42
C GLU A 296 2.04 -19.81 61.64
N ALA A 297 3.12 -19.28 62.24
CA ALA A 297 4.02 -18.35 61.57
C ALA A 297 4.72 -18.97 60.35
N ARG A 298 5.13 -20.25 60.42
CA ARG A 298 5.71 -20.99 59.28
C ARG A 298 4.68 -21.24 58.18
N ASN A 299 3.48 -21.68 58.53
CA ASN A 299 2.40 -21.97 57.57
C ASN A 299 1.86 -20.70 56.89
N GLN A 300 1.82 -19.57 57.60
CA GLN A 300 1.53 -18.26 56.99
C GLN A 300 2.70 -17.80 56.11
N GLY A 301 3.95 -17.98 56.55
CA GLY A 301 5.14 -17.62 55.76
C GLY A 301 5.24 -18.35 54.42
N THR A 302 4.94 -19.65 54.37
CA THR A 302 4.93 -20.42 53.11
C THR A 302 3.82 -19.95 52.17
N ALA A 303 2.59 -19.80 52.67
CA ALA A 303 1.45 -19.33 51.88
C ALA A 303 1.64 -17.89 51.34
N LEU A 304 2.25 -17.00 52.12
CA LEU A 304 2.58 -15.63 51.70
C LEU A 304 3.69 -15.64 50.63
N THR A 305 4.69 -16.52 50.78
CA THR A 305 5.76 -16.70 49.77
C THR A 305 5.19 -17.21 48.43
N GLU A 306 4.28 -18.19 48.45
CA GLU A 306 3.60 -18.66 47.23
C GLU A 306 2.73 -17.56 46.59
N ARG A 307 2.01 -16.77 47.40
CA ARG A 307 1.25 -15.60 46.91
C ARG A 307 2.14 -14.55 46.26
N LEU A 308 3.30 -14.23 46.86
CA LEU A 308 4.25 -13.27 46.29
C LEU A 308 4.86 -13.76 44.97
N LEU A 309 5.09 -15.07 44.82
CA LEU A 309 5.56 -15.68 43.57
C LEU A 309 4.46 -15.77 42.49
N ALA A 310 3.20 -15.88 42.89
CA ALA A 310 2.05 -15.93 41.98
C ALA A 310 1.52 -14.53 41.57
N ALA A 311 1.78 -13.50 42.38
CA ALA A 311 1.31 -12.14 42.13
C ALA A 311 2.01 -11.49 40.94
N LYS A 312 1.24 -11.14 39.90
CA LYS A 312 1.64 -10.14 38.91
C LYS A 312 1.24 -8.75 39.41
N ALA A 313 2.01 -7.75 38.99
CA ALA A 313 2.15 -6.47 39.69
C ALA A 313 0.86 -5.68 39.96
N ASP A 314 0.98 -4.78 40.95
CA ASP A 314 0.16 -3.57 41.18
C ASP A 314 -1.32 -3.74 41.59
N THR A 315 -1.85 -4.94 41.78
CA THR A 315 -3.27 -5.14 42.19
C THR A 315 -3.50 -5.41 43.68
N ASN A 316 -2.58 -6.09 44.37
CA ASN A 316 -2.75 -6.51 45.78
C ASN A 316 -1.65 -5.98 46.73
N ASP A 317 -0.76 -5.11 46.25
CA ASP A 317 0.48 -4.74 46.94
C ASP A 317 0.26 -4.10 48.34
N ALA A 318 -0.82 -3.33 48.52
CA ALA A 318 -1.16 -2.76 49.83
C ALA A 318 -1.55 -3.84 50.87
N ALA A 319 -2.30 -4.86 50.45
CA ALA A 319 -2.70 -5.97 51.32
C ALA A 319 -1.53 -6.92 51.60
N LEU A 320 -0.68 -7.18 50.60
CA LEU A 320 0.55 -7.96 50.78
C LEU A 320 1.53 -7.28 51.74
N ARG A 321 1.69 -5.95 51.66
CA ARG A 321 2.48 -5.18 52.63
C ARG A 321 1.91 -5.25 54.06
N GLU A 322 0.58 -5.33 54.20
CA GLU A 322 -0.07 -5.52 55.51
C GLU A 322 0.10 -6.94 56.06
N GLU A 323 -0.11 -7.98 55.26
CA GLU A 323 0.17 -9.39 55.64
C GLU A 323 1.66 -9.57 56.03
N MET A 324 2.59 -8.95 55.28
CA MET A 324 4.03 -8.97 55.59
C MET A 324 4.38 -8.20 56.87
N ALA A 325 3.75 -7.05 57.13
CA ALA A 325 3.98 -6.28 58.35
C ALA A 325 3.50 -7.05 59.60
N ASP A 326 2.37 -7.74 59.53
CA ASP A 326 1.91 -8.57 60.64
C ASP A 326 2.76 -9.83 60.86
N LEU A 327 3.26 -10.46 59.80
CA LEU A 327 4.20 -11.59 59.91
C LEU A 327 5.55 -11.14 60.52
N ALA A 328 6.08 -10.00 60.08
CA ALA A 328 7.27 -9.39 60.68
C ALA A 328 7.04 -9.06 62.17
N GLY A 329 5.88 -8.51 62.51
CA GLY A 329 5.48 -8.26 63.89
C GLY A 329 5.44 -9.54 64.74
N LYS A 330 4.79 -10.62 64.25
CA LYS A 330 4.77 -11.93 64.91
C LYS A 330 6.18 -12.50 65.11
N MET A 331 7.05 -12.38 64.12
CA MET A 331 8.45 -12.85 64.20
C MET A 331 9.27 -12.08 65.26
N ILE A 332 9.10 -10.75 65.36
CA ILE A 332 9.78 -9.94 66.36
C ILE A 332 9.31 -10.31 67.78
N VAL A 333 8.00 -10.49 67.99
CA VAL A 333 7.43 -10.98 69.26
C VAL A 333 7.99 -12.36 69.63
N LEU A 334 7.99 -13.32 68.70
CA LEU A 334 8.58 -14.64 68.91
C LEU A 334 10.07 -14.58 69.28
N THR A 335 10.83 -13.64 68.71
CA THR A 335 12.25 -13.45 69.03
C THR A 335 12.41 -12.88 70.44
N ALA A 336 11.65 -11.83 70.78
CA ALA A 336 11.67 -11.22 72.11
C ALA A 336 11.24 -12.21 73.22
N ALA A 337 10.18 -13.00 72.99
CA ALA A 337 9.72 -14.02 73.93
C ALA A 337 10.73 -15.16 74.13
N ARG A 338 11.48 -15.53 73.07
CA ARG A 338 12.52 -16.58 73.13
C ARG A 338 13.82 -16.12 73.77
N GLU A 339 14.16 -14.84 73.65
CA GLU A 339 15.30 -14.20 74.32
C GLU A 339 14.96 -13.74 75.76
N GLY A 340 13.68 -13.56 76.05
CA GLY A 340 13.15 -13.17 77.36
C GLY A 340 13.43 -11.71 77.73
N ALA A 341 13.29 -11.41 79.04
CA ALA A 341 13.42 -10.05 79.59
C ALA A 341 14.82 -9.40 79.43
N GLY A 342 15.81 -10.12 78.87
CA GLY A 342 17.11 -9.58 78.49
C GLY A 342 17.24 -9.19 77.01
N SER A 343 16.18 -9.35 76.19
CA SER A 343 16.24 -9.06 74.76
C SER A 343 16.35 -7.55 74.48
N PRO A 344 17.33 -7.09 73.67
CA PRO A 344 17.47 -5.69 73.29
C PRO A 344 16.32 -5.18 72.41
N VAL A 345 15.45 -6.07 71.92
CA VAL A 345 14.22 -5.72 71.20
C VAL A 345 13.31 -4.81 72.04
N HIS A 346 13.21 -5.03 73.36
CA HIS A 346 12.39 -4.20 74.25
C HIS A 346 12.92 -2.76 74.35
N GLU A 347 14.24 -2.59 74.46
CA GLU A 347 14.90 -1.28 74.53
C GLU A 347 14.80 -0.52 73.20
N LEU A 348 15.02 -1.21 72.07
CA LEU A 348 14.83 -0.66 70.74
C LEU A 348 13.39 -0.20 70.49
N ILE A 349 12.39 -0.93 70.97
CA ILE A 349 10.98 -0.54 70.85
C ILE A 349 10.62 0.62 71.79
N ALA A 350 11.21 0.68 72.98
CA ALA A 350 11.02 1.78 73.93
C ALA A 350 11.61 3.11 73.42
N THR A 351 12.71 3.07 72.67
CA THR A 351 13.37 4.27 72.10
C THR A 351 12.68 4.87 70.87
N ILE A 352 11.62 4.25 70.33
CA ILE A 352 10.89 4.77 69.16
C ILE A 352 9.78 5.74 69.63
N ASP A 353 10.10 7.04 69.46
CA ASP A 353 9.26 8.20 69.80
C ASP A 353 7.88 8.16 69.11
N PRO A 354 6.76 8.14 69.87
CA PRO A 354 5.42 8.01 69.31
C PRO A 354 4.98 9.21 68.44
N ALA A 355 5.65 10.37 68.53
CA ALA A 355 5.32 11.54 67.70
C ALA A 355 5.68 11.37 66.21
N LEU A 356 6.45 10.34 65.85
CA LEU A 356 6.80 10.00 64.46
C LEU A 356 5.82 9.01 63.79
N GLU A 357 4.80 8.51 64.50
CA GLU A 357 3.79 7.58 63.96
C GLU A 357 2.72 8.30 63.13
N GLY A 358 3.11 8.90 61.99
CA GLY A 358 2.22 9.62 61.07
C GLY A 358 1.28 8.76 60.21
N ASP A 359 1.18 7.46 60.49
CA ASP A 359 0.27 6.50 59.84
C ASP A 359 -0.13 5.44 60.89
N GLU A 360 -1.38 4.96 60.85
CA GLU A 360 -1.97 4.05 61.84
C GLU A 360 -1.37 2.62 61.80
N ARG A 361 -0.31 2.43 61.00
CA ARG A 361 0.21 1.14 60.54
C ARG A 361 1.66 0.88 60.95
N SER A 362 2.19 1.67 61.89
CA SER A 362 3.51 1.50 62.52
C SER A 362 3.78 0.06 62.97
N LEU A 363 4.87 -0.54 62.48
CA LEU A 363 5.33 -1.87 62.91
C LEU A 363 5.66 -1.89 64.41
N ALA A 364 6.32 -0.83 64.92
CA ALA A 364 6.66 -0.71 66.33
C ALA A 364 5.41 -0.68 67.23
N ARG A 365 4.33 -0.03 66.78
CA ARG A 365 3.03 -0.03 67.46
C ARG A 365 2.38 -1.42 67.49
N ARG A 366 2.37 -2.14 66.35
CA ARG A 366 1.83 -3.51 66.27
C ARG A 366 2.59 -4.50 67.16
N VAL A 367 3.90 -4.32 67.34
CA VAL A 367 4.69 -5.13 68.29
C VAL A 367 4.40 -4.72 69.74
N ARG A 368 4.31 -3.41 70.05
CA ARG A 368 3.92 -2.91 71.40
C ARG A 368 2.56 -3.47 71.84
N GLU A 369 1.56 -3.48 70.95
CA GLU A 369 0.22 -4.02 71.26
C GLU A 369 0.22 -5.55 71.51
N LYS A 370 1.11 -6.30 70.83
CA LYS A 370 1.19 -7.75 70.99
C LYS A 370 1.96 -8.16 72.25
N ILE A 371 3.13 -7.58 72.51
CA ILE A 371 3.89 -7.83 73.76
C ILE A 371 3.05 -7.42 74.99
N GLY A 372 2.38 -6.26 74.93
CA GLY A 372 1.48 -5.81 76.00
C GLY A 372 0.20 -6.63 76.17
N ARG A 373 -0.01 -7.68 75.36
CA ARG A 373 -1.08 -8.69 75.50
C ARG A 373 -0.60 -10.00 76.13
N ASP A 374 0.72 -10.22 76.21
CA ASP A 374 1.34 -11.43 76.74
C ASP A 374 1.79 -11.26 78.23
N GLU A 375 1.76 -10.03 78.76
CA GLU A 375 2.11 -9.69 80.15
C GLU A 375 0.89 -9.49 81.10
N GLY A 376 -0.33 -9.91 80.71
CA GLY A 376 -1.58 -9.68 81.46
C GLY A 376 -2.52 -10.87 81.56
#